data_AF-A0A0G0HR34-F1
#
_entry.id   AF-A0A0G0HR34-F1
#
_cell.length_a   1.000
_cell.length_b   1.000
_cell.length_c   1.000
_cell.angle_alpha   90.00
_cell.angle_beta   90.00
_cell.angle_gamma   90.00
#
_symmetry.space_group_name_H-M   'P 1'
#
loop_
_entity.id
_entity.type
_entity.pdbx_description
1 polymer ?
#
loop_
_entity_poly.entity_id
_entity_poly.type
_entity_poly.pdbx_seq_one_letter_code
_entity_poly.pdbx_strand_id
1 'polypeptide(L)'
;MRKKVILPAALGISLIGGILFSAMSVGAQTPSEGTQTIIQRIAQRFNLNETDVQKVFEEQRDEHHAQMKKNLEEKLTQAVKDGKITEVQKTAILNKFSEIKTNKPDFKNMTPDQRKQAMDQKKTELENWAKENGLSLETLQEVLGHDGRGFGHKGMMFMQK
;
A
#
# COMPACT_ATOMS: atom_id res chain seq x y z
N MET A 1 9.31 -47.16 -31.87
CA MET A 1 9.86 -45.79 -31.77
C MET A 1 8.71 -44.79 -31.81
N ARG A 2 8.67 -43.91 -30.80
CA ARG A 2 7.94 -42.63 -30.60
C ARG A 2 6.48 -42.52 -31.09
N LYS A 3 5.54 -42.78 -30.17
CA LYS A 3 4.18 -42.22 -30.19
C LYS A 3 4.26 -40.74 -29.79
N LYS A 4 3.79 -39.82 -30.65
CA LYS A 4 3.53 -38.43 -30.27
C LYS A 4 2.01 -38.23 -30.21
N VAL A 5 1.51 -38.10 -28.99
CA VAL A 5 0.11 -37.77 -28.70
C VAL A 5 -0.07 -36.29 -29.01
N ILE A 6 -0.96 -35.97 -29.96
CA ILE A 6 -1.40 -34.61 -30.25
C ILE A 6 -2.56 -34.32 -29.30
N LEU A 7 -2.32 -33.52 -28.27
CA LEU A 7 -3.35 -33.00 -27.37
C LEU A 7 -3.92 -31.70 -27.96
N PRO A 8 -5.24 -31.57 -28.14
CA PRO A 8 -5.88 -30.31 -28.48
C PRO A 8 -6.16 -29.55 -27.17
N ALA A 9 -5.53 -28.38 -26.99
CA ALA A 9 -5.87 -27.46 -25.91
C ALA A 9 -6.45 -26.19 -26.52
N ALA A 10 -7.77 -26.16 -26.61
CA ALA A 10 -8.53 -24.93 -26.71
C ALA A 10 -8.33 -24.12 -25.42
N LEU A 11 -7.80 -22.91 -25.55
CA LEU A 11 -7.97 -21.86 -24.55
C LEU A 11 -8.38 -20.59 -25.30
N GLY A 12 -9.69 -20.38 -25.39
CA GLY A 12 -10.23 -19.05 -25.61
C GLY A 12 -9.92 -18.20 -24.39
N ILE A 13 -9.26 -17.07 -24.59
CA ILE A 13 -9.21 -15.98 -23.62
C ILE A 13 -9.88 -14.79 -24.30
N SER A 14 -11.06 -14.49 -23.74
CA SER A 14 -11.94 -13.40 -24.11
C SER A 14 -11.23 -12.05 -24.12
N LEU A 15 -11.65 -11.23 -25.07
CA LEU A 15 -11.55 -9.78 -25.07
C LEU A 15 -11.88 -9.21 -23.68
N ILE A 16 -10.90 -8.69 -22.95
CA ILE A 16 -11.15 -7.76 -21.85
C ILE A 16 -10.91 -6.37 -22.42
N GLY A 17 -12.01 -5.65 -22.58
CA GLY A 17 -12.06 -4.31 -23.18
C GLY A 17 -11.15 -3.33 -22.45
N GLY A 18 -10.50 -2.47 -23.24
CA GLY A 18 -9.69 -1.39 -22.75
C GLY A 18 -10.52 -0.45 -21.88
N ILE A 19 -10.17 -0.37 -20.59
CA ILE A 19 -10.63 0.72 -19.74
C ILE A 19 -9.75 1.92 -20.06
N LEU A 20 -10.29 2.83 -20.87
CA LEU A 20 -9.78 4.18 -21.00
C LEU A 20 -9.93 4.86 -19.64
N PHE A 21 -8.84 4.94 -18.88
CA PHE A 21 -8.78 5.77 -17.67
C PHE A 21 -8.73 7.23 -18.12
N SER A 22 -9.89 7.87 -18.18
CA SER A 22 -9.97 9.32 -18.26
C SER A 22 -9.37 9.88 -16.97
N ALA A 23 -8.38 10.77 -17.11
CA ALA A 23 -7.76 11.47 -15.99
C ALA A 23 -8.80 12.37 -15.32
N MET A 24 -9.52 11.85 -14.34
CA MET A 24 -10.28 12.67 -13.42
C MET A 24 -9.30 13.33 -12.46
N SER A 25 -9.18 14.64 -12.55
CA SER A 25 -8.54 15.48 -11.55
C SER A 25 -9.10 15.16 -10.17
N VAL A 26 -8.29 14.56 -9.31
CA VAL A 26 -8.64 14.29 -7.91
C VAL A 26 -8.68 15.64 -7.19
N GLY A 27 -9.88 16.14 -6.90
CA GLY A 27 -10.06 17.34 -6.09
C GLY A 27 -9.63 17.08 -4.66
N ALA A 28 -8.62 17.80 -4.16
CA ALA A 28 -8.31 17.85 -2.75
C ALA A 28 -9.50 18.48 -2.00
N GLN A 29 -10.12 17.72 -1.09
CA GLN A 29 -11.21 18.22 -0.25
C GLN A 29 -10.75 19.43 0.57
N THR A 30 -11.52 20.51 0.48
CA THR A 30 -11.44 21.69 1.34
C THR A 30 -11.42 21.32 2.82
N PRO A 31 -10.56 21.92 3.66
CA PRO A 31 -10.57 21.70 5.10
C PRO A 31 -11.94 22.10 5.68
N SER A 32 -12.43 21.31 6.64
CA SER A 32 -13.59 21.68 7.48
C SER A 32 -13.41 23.11 8.02
N GLU A 33 -14.48 23.91 7.98
CA GLU A 33 -14.55 25.38 8.16
C GLU A 33 -13.89 25.98 9.43
N GLY A 34 -13.27 25.19 10.31
CA GLY A 34 -12.60 25.68 11.52
C GLY A 34 -11.12 25.33 11.68
N THR A 35 -10.54 24.45 10.85
CA THR A 35 -9.16 23.96 11.08
C THR A 35 -8.25 24.26 9.90
N GLN A 36 -7.43 25.30 10.03
CA GLN A 36 -6.36 25.59 9.07
C GLN A 36 -5.37 24.42 9.00
N THR A 37 -4.97 24.05 7.78
CA THR A 37 -3.94 23.03 7.55
C THR A 37 -2.58 23.52 8.05
N ILE A 38 -1.64 22.59 8.28
CA ILE A 38 -0.25 22.95 8.64
C ILE A 38 0.37 23.88 7.57
N ILE A 39 0.03 23.64 6.31
CA ILE A 39 0.49 24.43 5.15
C ILE A 39 0.00 25.87 5.26
N GLN A 40 -1.30 26.07 5.53
CA GLN A 40 -1.88 27.39 5.78
C GLN A 40 -1.25 28.09 6.99
N ARG A 41 -1.03 27.37 8.09
CA ARG A 41 -0.39 27.94 9.30
C ARG A 41 1.05 28.39 9.04
N ILE A 42 1.83 27.60 8.30
CA ILE A 42 3.22 27.94 7.95
C ILE A 42 3.24 29.14 7.00
N ALA A 43 2.41 29.10 5.96
CA ALA A 43 2.30 30.21 5.01
C ALA A 43 1.92 31.51 5.70
N GLN A 44 0.92 31.50 6.58
CA GLN A 44 0.49 32.69 7.33
C GLN A 44 1.54 33.15 8.35
N ARG A 45 2.15 32.22 9.11
CA ARG A 45 3.13 32.57 10.17
C ARG A 45 4.39 33.22 9.61
N PHE A 46 4.83 32.79 8.44
CA PHE A 46 6.07 33.25 7.81
C PHE A 46 5.85 34.13 6.58
N ASN A 47 4.59 34.48 6.29
CA ASN A 47 4.18 35.26 5.12
C ASN A 47 4.72 34.68 3.80
N LEU A 48 4.55 33.38 3.62
CA LEU A 48 4.95 32.61 2.42
C LEU A 48 3.75 32.34 1.51
N ASN A 49 4.03 32.05 0.23
CA ASN A 49 3.00 31.60 -0.71
C ASN A 49 2.54 30.17 -0.36
N GLU A 50 1.22 29.96 -0.22
CA GLU A 50 0.65 28.66 0.15
C GLU A 50 0.94 27.55 -0.87
N THR A 51 0.97 27.87 -2.17
CA THR A 51 1.27 26.92 -3.25
C THR A 51 2.72 26.46 -3.19
N ASP A 52 3.66 27.36 -2.89
CA ASP A 52 5.07 26.99 -2.74
C ASP A 52 5.28 26.08 -1.51
N VAL A 53 4.61 26.38 -0.40
CA VAL A 53 4.64 25.52 0.79
C VAL A 53 4.02 24.16 0.48
N GLN A 54 2.87 24.11 -0.20
CA GLN A 54 2.23 22.87 -0.64
C GLN A 54 3.20 22.01 -1.48
N LYS A 55 3.90 22.63 -2.44
CA LYS A 55 4.86 21.95 -3.31
C LYS A 55 6.00 21.30 -2.54
N VAL A 56 6.57 21.99 -1.53
CA VAL A 56 7.63 21.41 -0.67
C VAL A 56 7.14 20.16 0.07
N PHE A 57 5.90 20.17 0.57
CA PHE A 57 5.31 19.00 1.24
C PHE A 57 5.06 17.85 0.28
N GLU A 58 4.64 18.14 -0.95
CA GLU A 58 4.46 17.14 -2.01
C GLU A 58 5.80 16.51 -2.40
N GLU A 59 6.83 17.32 -2.64
CA GLU A 59 8.19 16.87 -2.93
C GLU A 59 8.74 15.98 -1.80
N GLN A 60 8.65 16.43 -0.55
CA GLN A 60 9.08 15.65 0.61
C GLN A 60 8.32 14.31 0.70
N ARG A 61 7.00 14.33 0.47
CA ARG A 61 6.17 13.13 0.50
C ARG A 61 6.60 12.15 -0.58
N ASP A 62 6.89 12.62 -1.78
CA ASP A 62 7.34 11.79 -2.90
C ASP A 62 8.74 11.21 -2.66
N GLU A 63 9.66 12.00 -2.13
CA GLU A 63 10.99 11.53 -1.68
C GLU A 63 10.87 10.43 -0.63
N HIS A 64 10.01 10.64 0.37
CA HIS A 64 9.76 9.64 1.40
C HIS A 64 9.15 8.36 0.82
N HIS A 65 8.24 8.47 -0.15
CA HIS A 65 7.66 7.33 -0.85
C HIS A 65 8.70 6.56 -1.66
N ALA A 66 9.60 7.27 -2.33
CA ALA A 66 10.72 6.67 -3.06
C ALA A 66 11.68 5.95 -2.11
N GLN A 67 12.03 6.57 -0.98
CA GLN A 67 12.89 5.96 0.04
C GLN A 67 12.24 4.71 0.65
N MET A 68 10.94 4.74 0.94
CA MET A 68 10.21 3.57 1.43
C MET A 68 10.25 2.41 0.43
N LYS A 69 10.05 2.71 -0.87
CA LYS A 69 10.12 1.70 -1.93
C LYS A 69 11.52 1.10 -2.03
N LYS A 70 12.56 1.93 -2.01
CA LYS A 70 13.96 1.48 -2.05
C LYS A 70 14.29 0.57 -0.85
N ASN A 71 13.92 0.98 0.36
CA ASN A 71 14.14 0.18 1.57
C ASN A 71 13.43 -1.18 1.49
N LEU A 72 12.22 -1.21 0.93
CA LEU A 72 11.48 -2.46 0.72
C LEU A 72 12.20 -3.38 -0.29
N GLU A 73 12.64 -2.83 -1.42
CA GLU A 73 13.37 -3.58 -2.44
C GLU A 73 14.69 -4.16 -1.90
N GLU A 74 15.40 -3.41 -1.07
CA GLU A 74 16.63 -3.84 -0.39
C GLU A 74 16.34 -5.00 0.58
N LYS A 75 15.32 -4.88 1.44
CA LYS A 75 14.89 -5.95 2.36
C LYS A 75 14.51 -7.22 1.62
N LEU A 76 13.73 -7.12 0.54
CA LEU A 76 13.33 -8.27 -0.25
C LEU A 76 14.51 -8.91 -0.97
N THR A 77 15.45 -8.10 -1.47
CA THR A 77 16.68 -8.60 -2.08
C THR A 77 17.52 -9.37 -1.06
N GLN A 78 17.61 -8.87 0.17
CA GLN A 78 18.29 -9.60 1.25
C GLN A 78 17.55 -10.90 1.59
N ALA A 79 16.22 -10.87 1.68
CA ALA A 79 15.43 -12.07 1.93
C ALA A 79 15.57 -13.15 0.85
N VAL A 80 15.79 -12.76 -0.41
CA VAL A 80 16.15 -13.71 -1.48
C VAL A 80 17.54 -14.29 -1.26
N LYS A 81 18.54 -13.46 -0.94
CA LYS A 81 19.90 -13.92 -0.64
C LYS A 81 19.95 -14.88 0.55
N ASP A 82 19.13 -14.61 1.56
CA ASP A 82 18.98 -15.44 2.77
C ASP A 82 18.16 -16.72 2.52
N GLY A 83 17.62 -16.91 1.30
CA GLY A 83 16.80 -18.06 0.93
C GLY A 83 15.42 -18.10 1.58
N LYS A 84 14.97 -17.00 2.20
CA LYS A 84 13.66 -16.90 2.86
C LYS A 84 12.51 -16.78 1.86
N ILE A 85 12.79 -16.17 0.71
CA ILE A 85 11.86 -16.04 -0.41
C ILE A 85 12.59 -16.27 -1.74
N THR A 86 11.83 -16.53 -2.80
CA THR A 86 12.36 -16.63 -4.18
C THR A 86 12.30 -15.28 -4.92
N GLU A 87 13.02 -15.13 -6.04
CA GLU A 87 12.91 -13.94 -6.90
C GLU A 87 11.48 -13.73 -7.43
N VAL A 88 10.76 -14.81 -7.74
CA VAL A 88 9.35 -14.75 -8.17
C VAL A 88 8.47 -14.17 -7.06
N GLN A 89 8.69 -14.61 -5.82
CA GLN A 89 7.96 -14.09 -4.65
C GLN A 89 8.31 -12.63 -4.36
N LYS A 90 9.58 -12.22 -4.52
CA LYS A 90 9.97 -10.81 -4.41
C LYS A 90 9.20 -9.93 -5.39
N THR A 91 9.12 -10.33 -6.67
CA THR A 91 8.33 -9.58 -7.67
C THR A 91 6.85 -9.53 -7.30
N ALA A 92 6.28 -10.64 -6.83
CA ALA A 92 4.89 -10.69 -6.38
C ALA A 92 4.64 -9.73 -5.21
N ILE A 93 5.52 -9.71 -4.20
CA ILE A 93 5.41 -8.81 -3.04
C ILE A 93 5.51 -7.34 -3.46
N LEU A 94 6.43 -6.98 -4.35
CA LEU A 94 6.57 -5.61 -4.85
C LEU A 94 5.30 -5.12 -5.56
N ASN A 95 4.71 -5.97 -6.42
CA ASN A 95 3.47 -5.66 -7.10
C ASN A 95 2.31 -5.50 -6.11
N LYS A 96 2.19 -6.42 -5.15
CA LYS A 96 1.13 -6.37 -4.14
C LYS A 96 1.24 -5.14 -3.24
N PHE A 97 2.46 -4.75 -2.88
CA PHE A 97 2.70 -3.55 -2.08
C PHE A 97 2.28 -2.27 -2.83
N SER A 98 2.56 -2.20 -4.14
CA SER A 98 2.11 -1.09 -4.99
C SER A 98 0.58 -1.02 -5.11
N GLU A 99 -0.07 -2.18 -5.27
CA GLU A 99 -1.53 -2.30 -5.29
C GLU A 99 -2.15 -1.81 -3.98
N ILE A 100 -1.68 -2.29 -2.82
CA ILE A 100 -2.17 -1.88 -1.50
C ILE A 100 -1.96 -0.39 -1.26
N LYS A 101 -0.83 0.17 -1.72
CA LYS A 101 -0.54 1.61 -1.57
C LYS A 101 -1.54 2.48 -2.34
N THR A 102 -1.99 1.99 -3.49
CA THR A 102 -2.95 2.68 -4.35
C THR A 102 -4.38 2.48 -3.81
N ASN A 103 -4.71 1.26 -3.38
CA ASN A 103 -6.03 0.85 -2.92
C ASN A 103 -6.19 0.98 -1.40
N LYS A 104 -5.77 2.13 -0.83
CA LYS A 104 -5.94 2.39 0.60
C LYS A 104 -7.39 2.78 0.91
N PRO A 105 -8.05 2.13 1.90
CA PRO A 105 -9.37 2.56 2.33
C PRO A 105 -9.34 3.99 2.86
N ASP A 106 -10.35 4.78 2.50
CA ASP A 106 -10.55 6.08 3.14
C ASP A 106 -11.24 5.89 4.49
N PHE A 107 -10.45 5.89 5.55
CA PHE A 107 -10.94 5.70 6.92
C PHE A 107 -11.56 6.97 7.52
N LYS A 108 -11.48 8.13 6.86
CA LYS A 108 -11.89 9.42 7.43
C LYS A 108 -13.35 9.42 7.91
N ASN A 109 -14.22 8.79 7.13
CA ASN A 109 -15.67 8.79 7.38
C ASN A 109 -16.19 7.46 7.98
N MET A 110 -15.31 6.52 8.30
CA MET A 110 -15.69 5.22 8.85
C MET A 110 -15.82 5.27 10.37
N THR A 111 -16.84 4.60 10.92
CA THR A 111 -16.95 4.31 12.37
C THR A 111 -15.84 3.35 12.82
N PRO A 112 -15.54 3.25 14.13
CA PRO A 112 -14.57 2.27 14.63
C PRO A 112 -14.85 0.82 14.16
N ASP A 113 -16.12 0.40 14.16
CA ASP A 113 -16.51 -0.94 13.71
C ASP A 113 -16.30 -1.14 12.21
N GLN A 114 -16.65 -0.13 11.40
CA GLN A 114 -16.41 -0.16 9.95
C GLN A 114 -14.90 -0.20 9.64
N ARG A 115 -14.07 0.54 10.38
CA ARG A 115 -12.61 0.49 10.25
C ARG A 115 -12.08 -0.89 10.59
N LYS A 116 -12.55 -1.48 11.70
CA LYS A 116 -12.17 -2.83 12.12
C LYS A 116 -12.52 -3.84 11.04
N GLN A 117 -13.75 -3.80 10.53
CA GLN A 117 -14.21 -4.70 9.47
C GLN A 117 -13.37 -4.54 8.19
N ALA A 118 -13.07 -3.31 7.76
CA ALA A 118 -12.23 -3.05 6.60
C ALA A 118 -10.79 -3.58 6.77
N MET A 119 -10.23 -3.44 7.98
CA MET A 119 -8.91 -4.00 8.31
C MET A 119 -8.93 -5.53 8.36
N ASP A 120 -9.95 -6.15 8.93
CA ASP A 120 -10.12 -7.60 8.99
C ASP A 120 -10.26 -8.20 7.58
N GLN A 121 -10.99 -7.52 6.70
CA GLN A 121 -11.10 -7.90 5.28
C GLN A 121 -9.75 -7.80 4.59
N LYS A 122 -9.03 -6.68 4.73
CA LYS A 122 -7.71 -6.51 4.12
C LYS A 122 -6.67 -7.50 4.63
N LYS A 123 -6.73 -7.82 5.93
CA LYS A 123 -5.92 -8.89 6.51
C LYS A 123 -6.21 -10.20 5.80
N THR A 124 -7.47 -10.63 5.79
CA THR A 124 -7.91 -11.88 5.13
C THR A 124 -7.51 -11.95 3.65
N GLU A 125 -7.69 -10.86 2.89
CA GLU A 125 -7.25 -10.75 1.50
C GLU A 125 -5.74 -10.97 1.36
N LEU A 126 -4.94 -10.37 2.25
CA LEU A 126 -3.49 -10.53 2.26
C LEU A 126 -3.06 -11.94 2.66
N GLU A 127 -3.75 -12.57 3.63
CA GLU A 127 -3.48 -13.95 4.04
C GLU A 127 -3.73 -14.93 2.90
N ASN A 128 -4.84 -14.76 2.17
CA ASN A 128 -5.17 -15.62 1.03
C ASN A 128 -4.17 -15.42 -0.12
N TRP A 129 -3.88 -14.16 -0.46
CA TRP A 129 -2.88 -13.82 -1.47
C TRP A 129 -1.50 -14.41 -1.13
N ALA A 130 -1.07 -14.33 0.14
CA ALA A 130 0.21 -14.89 0.56
C ALA A 130 0.24 -16.41 0.35
N LYS A 131 -0.80 -17.12 0.79
CA LYS A 131 -0.92 -18.59 0.61
C LYS A 131 -0.87 -19.00 -0.86
N GLU A 132 -1.60 -18.29 -1.73
CA GLU A 132 -1.62 -18.54 -3.18
C GLU A 132 -0.25 -18.34 -3.82
N ASN A 133 0.60 -17.48 -3.25
CA ASN A 133 1.97 -17.22 -3.71
C ASN A 133 3.03 -18.03 -2.95
N GLY A 134 2.62 -19.04 -2.17
CA GLY A 134 3.52 -19.89 -1.39
C GLY A 134 4.27 -19.15 -0.30
N LEU A 135 3.73 -18.05 0.21
CA LEU A 135 4.28 -17.24 1.29
C LEU A 135 3.52 -17.55 2.59
N SER A 136 4.26 -17.68 3.69
CA SER A 136 3.66 -17.64 5.01
C SER A 136 3.47 -16.18 5.46
N LEU A 137 2.46 -15.93 6.28
CA LEU A 137 2.26 -14.62 6.89
C LEU A 137 3.43 -14.23 7.79
N GLU A 138 4.04 -15.20 8.47
CA GLU A 138 5.22 -15.01 9.30
C GLU A 138 6.40 -14.52 8.46
N THR A 139 6.69 -15.19 7.34
CA THR A 139 7.73 -14.76 6.39
C THR A 139 7.45 -13.36 5.86
N LEU A 140 6.19 -13.06 5.51
CA LEU A 140 5.81 -11.73 5.03
C LEU A 140 5.99 -10.66 6.12
N GLN A 141 5.62 -10.95 7.37
CA GLN A 141 5.80 -10.06 8.51
C GLN A 141 7.29 -9.85 8.85
N GLU A 142 8.08 -10.92 8.83
CA GLU A 142 9.52 -10.88 9.10
C GLU A 142 10.24 -10.03 8.05
N VAL A 143 9.96 -10.25 6.77
CA VAL A 143 10.64 -9.58 5.66
C VAL A 143 10.18 -8.12 5.50
N LEU A 144 8.89 -7.83 5.66
CA LEU A 144 8.39 -6.45 5.61
C LEU A 144 8.71 -5.67 6.88
N GLY A 145 9.15 -6.36 7.93
CA GLY A 145 9.52 -5.81 9.22
C GLY A 145 8.38 -5.92 10.22
N HIS A 146 8.62 -6.74 11.24
CA HIS A 146 7.95 -6.62 12.52
C HIS A 146 8.71 -5.58 13.34
N ASP A 147 8.69 -4.31 12.92
CA ASP A 147 8.95 -3.27 13.91
C ASP A 147 7.79 -3.38 14.90
N GLY A 148 8.05 -4.07 16.02
CA GLY A 148 7.11 -4.37 17.12
C GLY A 148 6.55 -3.13 17.83
N ARG A 149 6.47 -2.01 17.13
CA ARG A 149 5.66 -0.84 17.42
C ARG A 149 4.50 -0.85 16.44
N GLY A 150 3.57 -1.77 16.66
CA GLY A 150 2.35 -1.85 15.88
C GLY A 150 1.72 -0.47 15.67
N PHE A 151 1.22 -0.24 14.46
CA PHE A 151 0.29 0.82 14.12
C PHE A 151 -0.91 0.74 15.08
N GLY A 152 -0.88 1.45 16.21
CA GLY A 152 -2.04 1.61 17.09
C GLY A 152 -1.80 1.56 18.60
N HIS A 153 -0.65 1.10 19.11
CA HIS A 153 -0.52 0.91 20.57
C HIS A 153 -0.31 2.16 21.42
N LYS A 154 -0.06 3.33 20.82
CA LYS A 154 0.12 4.58 21.59
C LYS A 154 -1.18 5.36 21.87
N GLY A 155 -2.32 4.94 21.31
CA GLY A 155 -3.60 5.65 21.43
C GLY A 155 -4.60 5.08 22.45
N MET A 156 -4.43 3.82 22.88
CA MET A 156 -5.43 3.10 23.70
C MET A 156 -5.15 3.13 25.22
N MET A 157 -4.29 4.03 25.71
CA MET A 157 -4.01 4.16 27.16
C MET A 157 -4.77 5.30 27.85
N PHE A 158 -5.65 6.04 27.16
CA PHE A 158 -6.35 7.20 27.72
C PHE A 158 -7.88 7.09 27.74
N MET A 159 -8.45 5.88 27.73
CA MET A 159 -9.90 5.67 27.84
C MET A 159 -10.29 4.65 28.92
N GLN A 160 -9.66 4.73 30.09
CA GLN A 160 -10.29 4.28 31.33
C GLN A 160 -10.02 5.30 32.43
N LYS A 161 -10.99 6.16 32.67
CA LYS A 161 -11.32 6.69 33.99
C LYS A 161 -12.79 7.04 34.04
#